data_AF-A0A8T6UUD1-F1
#
_entry.id   AF-A0A8T6UUD1-F1
#
_cell.length_a   1.000
_cell.length_b   1.000
_cell.length_c   1.000
_cell.angle_alpha   90.00
_cell.angle_beta   90.00
_cell.angle_gamma   90.00
#
_symmetry.space_group_name_H-M   'P 1'
#
loop_
_entity.id
_entity.type
_entity.pdbx_description
1 polymer ?
#
loop_
_entity_poly.entity_id
_entity_poly.type
_entity_poly.pdbx_seq_one_letter_code
_entity_poly.pdbx_strand_id
1 'polypeptide(L)'
;MNEDHFHIISQEKIKNGKASDIYFFRTQEILMKEGLYDTEINAEVSISTLPDAYNWAVFAGLRDTLNLLQGLPIDVYSLPEGTIIPERDVNGIKIPALVIRGEYGPFAPYETPMLG
;
A
#
# COMPACT_ATOMS: atom_id res chain seq x y z
N MET A 1 6.70 1.79 37.26
CA MET A 1 7.34 0.55 36.78
C MET A 1 7.41 0.72 35.27
N ASN A 2 8.62 0.83 34.70
CA ASN A 2 8.77 0.78 33.25
C ASN A 2 8.61 -0.69 32.87
N GLU A 3 7.45 -1.06 32.34
CA GLU A 3 7.27 -2.37 31.71
C GLU A 3 8.16 -2.42 30.47
N ASP A 4 8.97 -3.47 30.35
CA ASP A 4 9.70 -3.80 29.12
C ASP A 4 8.67 -4.04 28.00
N HIS A 5 8.32 -2.97 27.28
CA HIS A 5 7.43 -3.02 26.13
C HIS A 5 8.22 -3.42 24.89
N PHE A 6 7.67 -4.34 24.09
CA PHE A 6 8.18 -4.60 22.75
C PHE A 6 8.06 -3.35 21.87
N HIS A 7 9.05 -3.11 21.00
CA HIS A 7 9.03 -2.05 19.99
C HIS A 7 8.14 -2.42 18.80
N ILE A 8 6.85 -2.59 19.08
CA ILE A 8 5.82 -2.88 18.07
C ILE A 8 4.92 -1.67 17.85
N ILE A 9 4.41 -1.53 16.64
CA ILE A 9 3.44 -0.50 16.32
C ILE A 9 2.04 -1.01 16.69
N SER A 10 1.26 -0.19 17.41
CA SER A 10 -0.11 -0.57 17.75
C SER A 10 -1.01 -0.60 16.52
N GLN A 11 -2.02 -1.48 16.53
CA GLN A 11 -3.01 -1.56 15.46
C GLN A 11 -3.67 -0.21 15.18
N GLU A 12 -3.93 0.59 16.20
CA GLU A 12 -4.48 1.94 16.07
C GLU A 12 -3.54 2.88 15.29
N LYS A 13 -2.23 2.80 15.53
CA LYS A 13 -1.24 3.59 14.77
C LYS A 13 -1.16 3.14 13.32
N ILE A 14 -1.21 1.83 13.05
CA ILE A 14 -1.24 1.29 11.67
C ILE A 14 -2.51 1.78 10.95
N LYS A 15 -3.68 1.58 11.58
CA LYS A 15 -4.99 1.94 11.00
C LYS A 15 -5.16 3.44 10.76
N ASN A 16 -4.46 4.29 11.51
CA ASN A 16 -4.43 5.75 11.32
C ASN A 16 -3.28 6.23 10.42
N GLY A 17 -2.61 5.34 9.67
CA GLY A 17 -1.53 5.70 8.75
C GLY A 17 -0.25 6.21 9.43
N LYS A 18 -0.10 6.06 10.75
CA LYS A 18 1.06 6.54 11.53
C LYS A 18 2.27 5.61 11.45
N ALA A 19 2.10 4.44 10.85
CA ALA A 19 3.16 3.46 10.56
C ALA A 19 3.78 3.73 9.17
N SER A 20 4.10 4.99 8.89
CA SER A 20 4.43 5.46 7.54
C SER A 20 5.71 6.28 7.51
N ASP A 21 6.34 6.33 6.34
CA ASP A 21 7.49 7.17 6.10
C ASP A 21 7.12 8.66 6.17
N ILE A 22 7.97 9.45 6.83
CA ILE A 22 7.69 10.87 7.12
C ILE A 22 7.45 11.71 5.86
N TYR A 23 7.98 11.28 4.71
CA TYR A 23 7.83 12.04 3.47
C TYR A 23 6.38 12.05 2.97
N PHE A 24 5.56 11.04 3.27
CA PHE A 24 4.15 11.03 2.88
C PHE A 24 3.36 12.16 3.56
N PHE A 25 3.59 12.40 4.85
CA PHE A 25 2.97 13.53 5.55
C PHE A 25 3.45 14.88 5.00
N ARG A 26 4.74 15.00 4.68
CA ARG A 26 5.29 16.22 4.06
C ARG A 26 4.69 16.44 2.66
N THR A 27 4.50 15.38 1.90
CA THR A 27 3.83 15.41 0.59
C THR A 27 2.37 15.85 0.73
N GLN A 28 1.62 15.31 1.69
CA GLN A 28 0.25 15.77 1.97
C GLN A 28 0.18 17.27 2.24
N GLU A 29 1.10 17.81 3.06
CA GLU A 29 1.15 19.25 3.35
C GLU A 29 1.41 20.09 2.08
N ILE A 30 2.29 19.62 1.19
CA ILE A 30 2.57 20.29 -0.08
C ILE A 30 1.33 20.23 -0.98
N LEU A 31 0.70 19.06 -1.13
CA LEU A 31 -0.51 18.90 -1.94
C LEU A 31 -1.65 19.79 -1.45
N MET A 32 -1.84 19.94 -0.13
CA MET A 32 -2.82 20.88 0.41
C MET A 32 -2.52 22.32 0.02
N LYS A 33 -1.24 22.75 0.11
CA LYS A 33 -0.82 24.12 -0.23
C LYS A 33 -0.96 24.43 -1.71
N GLU A 34 -0.74 23.44 -2.57
CA GLU A 34 -0.87 23.56 -4.03
C GLU A 34 -2.31 23.32 -4.54
N GLY A 35 -3.26 22.99 -3.66
CA GLY A 35 -4.64 22.68 -4.06
C GLY A 35 -4.77 21.36 -4.83
N LEU A 36 -3.83 20.43 -4.62
CA LEU A 36 -3.73 19.13 -5.30
C LEU A 36 -4.04 17.94 -4.36
N TYR A 37 -4.50 18.20 -3.14
CA TYR A 37 -4.78 17.15 -2.14
C TYR A 37 -5.80 16.11 -2.65
N ASP A 38 -6.85 16.57 -3.34
CA ASP A 38 -7.92 15.74 -3.87
C ASP A 38 -7.65 15.25 -5.32
N THR A 39 -6.39 15.24 -5.76
CA THR A 39 -6.05 14.80 -7.12
C THR A 39 -6.36 13.31 -7.27
N GLU A 40 -7.22 12.97 -8.23
CA GLU A 40 -7.48 11.58 -8.61
C GLU A 40 -6.24 10.95 -9.26
N ILE A 41 -5.81 9.81 -8.73
CA ILE A 41 -4.71 9.02 -9.26
C ILE A 41 -5.14 7.60 -9.60
N ASN A 42 -4.28 6.89 -10.32
CA ASN A 42 -4.31 5.44 -10.47
C ASN A 42 -2.92 4.92 -10.09
N ALA A 43 -2.83 4.24 -8.95
CA ALA A 43 -1.61 3.62 -8.46
C ALA A 43 -1.67 2.11 -8.66
N GLU A 44 -0.61 1.53 -9.23
CA GLU A 44 -0.48 0.09 -9.42
C GLU A 44 0.63 -0.47 -8.52
N VAL A 45 0.32 -1.55 -7.80
CA VAL A 45 1.29 -2.31 -7.03
C VAL A 45 1.69 -3.53 -7.84
N SER A 46 2.98 -3.61 -8.18
CA SER A 46 3.55 -4.71 -8.94
C SER A 46 4.86 -5.18 -8.31
N ILE A 47 5.23 -6.42 -8.60
CA ILE A 47 6.48 -7.00 -8.11
C ILE A 47 7.63 -6.28 -8.82
N SER A 48 8.59 -5.77 -8.03
CA SER A 48 9.80 -5.17 -8.58
C SER A 48 10.80 -6.23 -9.01
N THR A 49 11.07 -7.20 -8.12
CA THR A 49 11.94 -8.34 -8.37
C THR A 49 11.59 -9.42 -7.34
N LEU A 50 11.66 -10.69 -7.73
CA LEU A 50 11.57 -11.81 -6.79
C LEU A 50 12.95 -12.20 -6.25
N PRO A 51 13.06 -12.81 -5.06
CA PRO A 51 14.33 -13.37 -4.60
C PRO A 51 14.87 -14.39 -5.62
N ASP A 52 16.19 -14.41 -5.85
CA ASP A 52 16.87 -15.10 -6.97
C ASP A 52 16.47 -16.58 -7.21
N ALA A 53 15.92 -17.25 -6.20
CA ALA A 53 15.49 -18.64 -6.27
C ALA A 53 14.07 -18.84 -6.83
N TYR A 54 13.29 -17.79 -7.09
CA TYR A 54 11.87 -17.89 -7.42
C TYR A 54 11.49 -17.13 -8.68
N ASN A 55 10.62 -17.74 -9.49
CA ASN A 55 10.03 -17.16 -10.69
C ASN A 55 8.52 -16.87 -10.54
N TRP A 56 7.94 -17.18 -9.37
CA TRP A 56 6.56 -16.88 -9.00
C TRP A 56 6.46 -16.62 -7.49
N ALA A 57 5.37 -15.96 -7.08
CA ALA A 57 5.00 -15.74 -5.70
C ALA A 57 3.52 -16.09 -5.46
N VAL A 58 3.15 -16.35 -4.22
CA VAL A 58 1.74 -16.40 -3.78
C VAL A 58 1.36 -15.00 -3.32
N PHE A 59 0.33 -14.41 -3.92
CA PHE A 59 -0.21 -13.13 -3.49
C PHE A 59 -0.96 -13.28 -2.17
N ALA A 60 -0.53 -12.61 -1.11
CA ALA A 60 -1.07 -12.70 0.24
C ALA A 60 -1.09 -11.32 0.92
N GLY A 61 -1.88 -11.17 1.99
CA GLY A 61 -2.00 -9.91 2.75
C GLY A 61 -3.16 -9.00 2.32
N LEU A 62 -3.91 -9.36 1.27
CA LEU A 62 -5.02 -8.56 0.75
C LEU A 62 -6.08 -8.28 1.82
N ARG A 63 -6.41 -9.25 2.69
CA ARG A 63 -7.35 -9.03 3.80
C ARG A 63 -6.96 -7.83 4.68
N ASP A 64 -5.69 -7.74 5.07
CA ASP A 64 -5.21 -6.69 5.96
C ASP A 64 -5.06 -5.36 5.23
N THR A 65 -4.64 -5.39 3.95
CA THR A 65 -4.68 -4.22 3.06
C THR A 65 -6.09 -3.64 2.94
N LEU A 66 -7.11 -4.46 2.69
CA LEU A 66 -8.49 -3.99 2.59
C LEU A 66 -9.00 -3.44 3.93
N ASN A 67 -8.66 -4.12 5.04
CA ASN A 67 -8.98 -3.62 6.38
C ASN A 67 -8.29 -2.28 6.66
N LEU A 68 -7.07 -2.06 6.19
CA LEU A 68 -6.33 -0.80 6.35
C LEU A 68 -6.99 0.34 5.56
N LEU A 69 -7.29 0.09 4.29
CA LEU A 69 -7.80 1.08 3.34
C LEU A 69 -9.31 1.37 3.47
N GLN A 70 -10.04 0.51 4.20
CA GLN A 70 -11.48 0.68 4.41
C GLN A 70 -11.82 2.06 4.99
N GLY A 71 -12.73 2.76 4.30
CA GLY A 71 -13.26 4.07 4.68
C GLY A 71 -12.60 5.26 3.99
N LEU A 72 -11.53 5.03 3.22
CA LEU A 72 -10.90 6.06 2.38
C LEU A 72 -11.72 6.29 1.08
N PRO A 73 -11.65 7.49 0.47
CA PRO A 73 -12.33 7.82 -0.78
C PRO A 73 -11.59 7.24 -2.00
N ILE A 74 -11.42 5.91 -2.01
CA ILE A 74 -10.70 5.17 -3.05
C ILE A 74 -11.44 3.88 -3.43
N ASP A 75 -11.30 3.49 -4.69
CA ASP A 75 -11.60 2.16 -5.18
C ASP A 75 -10.33 1.30 -5.15
N VAL A 76 -10.49 0.03 -4.79
CA VAL A 76 -9.40 -0.95 -4.75
C VAL A 76 -9.77 -2.15 -5.61
N TYR A 77 -8.95 -2.43 -6.61
CA TYR A 77 -9.06 -3.60 -7.49
C TYR A 77 -7.86 -4.52 -7.22
N SER A 78 -8.06 -5.82 -7.14
CA SER A 78 -6.99 -6.75 -6.82
C SER A 78 -7.19 -8.11 -7.45
N LEU A 79 -6.09 -8.84 -7.63
CA LEU A 79 -6.14 -10.29 -7.80
C LEU A 79 -6.70 -10.95 -6.53
N PRO A 80 -7.36 -12.11 -6.62
CA PRO A 80 -7.76 -12.86 -5.43
C PRO A 80 -6.53 -13.25 -4.58
N GLU A 81 -6.67 -13.17 -3.26
CA GLU A 81 -5.65 -13.70 -2.34
C GLU A 81 -5.41 -15.19 -2.61
N GLY A 82 -4.16 -15.64 -2.54
CA GLY A 82 -3.73 -16.99 -2.89
C GLY A 82 -3.39 -17.18 -4.37
N THR A 83 -3.59 -16.18 -5.23
CA THR A 83 -3.19 -16.24 -6.65
C THR A 83 -1.67 -16.45 -6.78
N ILE A 84 -1.26 -17.41 -7.61
CA ILE A 84 0.14 -17.57 -8.02
C ILE A 84 0.43 -16.58 -9.14
N ILE A 85 1.40 -15.69 -8.92
CA ILE A 85 1.74 -14.60 -9.83
C ILE A 85 3.24 -14.62 -10.18
N PRO A 86 3.61 -14.61 -11.48
CA PRO A 86 5.01 -14.42 -11.89
C PRO A 86 5.41 -12.94 -11.79
N GLU A 87 6.71 -12.63 -11.85
CA GLU A 87 7.18 -11.24 -11.87
C GLU A 87 6.63 -10.45 -13.07
N ARG A 88 6.49 -11.12 -14.23
CA ARG A 88 6.07 -10.54 -15.51
C ARG A 88 5.14 -11.50 -16.26
N ASP A 89 4.27 -10.93 -17.09
CA ASP A 89 3.39 -11.68 -17.98
C ASP A 89 4.15 -12.33 -19.15
N VAL A 90 3.41 -13.01 -20.04
CA VAL A 90 3.96 -13.69 -21.23
C VAL A 90 4.65 -12.74 -22.22
N ASN A 91 4.38 -11.44 -22.13
CA ASN A 91 4.99 -10.40 -22.97
C ASN A 91 6.11 -9.64 -22.23
N GLY A 92 6.46 -10.04 -21.00
CA GLY A 92 7.47 -9.37 -20.19
C GLY A 92 6.98 -8.09 -19.48
N ILE A 93 5.67 -7.85 -19.40
CA ILE A 93 5.07 -6.69 -18.75
C ILE A 93 4.80 -7.01 -17.27
N LYS A 94 5.02 -6.04 -16.37
CA LYS A 94 4.71 -6.21 -14.95
C LYS A 94 3.21 -6.43 -14.75
N ILE A 95 2.86 -7.34 -13.86
CA ILE A 95 1.47 -7.64 -13.52
C ILE A 95 1.08 -6.80 -12.30
N PRO A 96 0.02 -5.97 -12.38
CA PRO A 96 -0.51 -5.28 -11.22
C PRO A 96 -1.29 -6.27 -10.33
N ALA A 97 -0.82 -6.48 -9.10
CA ALA A 97 -1.51 -7.31 -8.11
C ALA A 97 -2.64 -6.53 -7.40
N LEU A 98 -2.46 -5.21 -7.28
CA LEU A 98 -3.39 -4.27 -6.68
C LEU A 98 -3.41 -2.99 -7.52
N VAL A 99 -4.58 -2.39 -7.71
CA VAL A 99 -4.77 -1.09 -8.33
C VAL A 99 -5.65 -0.25 -7.42
N ILE A 100 -5.22 0.98 -7.15
CA ILE A 100 -5.91 1.94 -6.28
C ILE A 100 -6.25 3.16 -7.10
N ARG A 101 -7.53 3.55 -7.08
CA ARG A 101 -8.04 4.74 -7.77
C ARG A 101 -8.74 5.67 -6.80
N GLY A 102 -8.44 6.96 -6.84
CA GLY A 102 -9.11 7.97 -6.03
C GLY A 102 -8.16 9.07 -5.59
N GLU A 103 -8.56 9.83 -4.56
CA GLU A 103 -7.80 10.99 -4.08
C GLU A 103 -6.48 10.57 -3.43
N TYR A 104 -5.36 11.11 -3.94
CA TYR A 104 -4.04 10.75 -3.44
C TYR A 104 -3.76 11.26 -2.02
N GLY A 105 -4.22 12.47 -1.68
CA GLY A 105 -3.98 13.10 -0.38
C GLY A 105 -4.36 12.20 0.78
N PRO A 106 -5.62 11.74 0.90
CA PRO A 106 -6.05 10.83 1.96
C PRO A 106 -5.34 9.47 1.97
N PHE A 107 -4.89 8.99 0.80
CA PHE A 107 -4.26 7.68 0.63
C PHE A 107 -2.76 7.66 0.96
N ALA A 108 -2.02 8.74 0.70
CA ALA A 108 -0.55 8.77 0.76
C ALA A 108 0.09 8.12 2.01
N PRO A 109 -0.37 8.35 3.25
CA PRO A 109 0.23 7.74 4.46
C PRO A 109 0.00 6.22 4.59
N TYR A 110 -0.82 5.63 3.73
CA TYR A 110 -1.15 4.21 3.78
C TYR A 110 -0.27 3.36 2.86
N GLU A 111 0.59 3.97 2.04
CA GLU A 111 1.49 3.23 1.14
C GLU A 111 2.47 2.32 1.90
N THR A 112 3.18 2.86 2.89
CA THR A 112 4.13 2.07 3.69
C THR A 112 3.45 0.87 4.39
N PRO A 113 2.36 1.05 5.17
CA PRO A 113 1.71 -0.10 5.83
C PRO A 113 0.93 -1.02 4.87
N MET A 114 0.63 -0.60 3.65
CA MET A 114 0.03 -1.46 2.63
C MET A 114 1.06 -2.37 1.96
N LEU A 115 2.28 -1.88 1.74
CA LEU A 115 3.35 -2.61 1.06
C LEU A 115 4.08 -3.61 1.97
N GLY A 116 4.02 -3.41 3.29
CA GLY A 116 4.64 -4.29 4.30
C GLY A 116 3.83 -5.54 4.57
#